data_AF-Q8IWW8-F1
#
_entry.id   AF-Q8IWW8-F1
#
_cell.length_a   1.000
_cell.length_b   1.000
_cell.length_c   1.000
_cell.angle_alpha   90.00
_cell.angle_beta   90.00
_cell.angle_gamma   90.00
#
_symmetry.space_group_name_H-M   'P 1'
#
loop_
_entity.id
_entity.type
_entity.pdbx_description
1 polymer ?
#
loop_
_entity_poly.entity_id
_entity_poly.type
_entity_poly.pdbx_seq_one_letter_code
_entity_poly.pdbx_strand_id
1 'polypeptide(L)'
;MAAAARARVAYLLRQLQRAACQCPTHSHTYSQAPGLSPSGKTTDYAFEMAVSNIRYGAAVTKEVGMDLKNMGAKNVCLMTDKNLSKLPPVQVAMDSLVKNGIPFTVYDNVRVEPTDSSFMEAIEFAQKGAFDAYVAVGGGSTMDTCKAANLYASSPHSDFLDYVSAPIGKGKPVSVPLKPLIAVPTTSGTGSETTGVAIFDYEHLKVKIGITSRAIKPTLGLIDPLHTLHMPARVVANSGFDVLCHALESYTTLPYHLRSPCPSNPITRPAYQGSNPISDIWAIHALRIVAKYLKRAVRNPDDLEARSHMHLASAFAGIGFGNAGVHLCHGMSYPISGLVKMYKAKDYNVDHPLVPHGLSVVLTSPAVFTFTAQMFPERHLEMAEILGADTRTARIQDAGLVLADTLRKFLFDLDVDDGLAAVGYSKADIPALVKGTLPQERVTKLAPCPQSEEDLAALFEASMKLY
;
A
#
# COMPACT_ATOMS: atom_id res chain seq x y z
N MET A 1 57.08 9.32 11.24
CA MET A 1 56.39 10.55 10.78
C MET A 1 54.86 10.53 10.98
N ALA A 2 54.15 9.41 10.79
CA ALA A 2 52.67 9.37 10.85
C ALA A 2 52.05 9.80 12.20
N ALA A 3 52.71 9.54 13.33
CA ALA A 3 52.19 9.91 14.66
C ALA A 3 52.13 11.44 14.88
N ALA A 4 53.11 12.19 14.36
CA ALA A 4 53.16 13.65 14.47
C ALA A 4 52.04 14.33 13.66
N ALA A 5 51.63 13.73 12.53
CA ALA A 5 50.54 14.23 11.71
C ALA A 5 49.18 14.12 12.43
N ARG A 6 48.89 12.98 13.08
CA ARG A 6 47.65 12.80 13.86
C ARG A 6 47.56 13.77 15.04
N ALA A 7 48.66 13.99 15.75
CA ALA A 7 48.69 14.92 16.87
C ALA A 7 48.40 16.36 16.44
N ARG A 8 48.95 16.79 15.28
CA ARG A 8 48.66 18.12 14.69
C ARG A 8 47.19 18.27 14.29
N VAL A 9 46.59 17.27 13.64
CA VAL A 9 45.17 17.29 13.25
C VAL A 9 44.27 17.37 14.50
N ALA A 10 44.54 16.55 15.52
CA ALA A 10 43.78 16.59 16.76
C ALA A 10 43.93 17.93 17.50
N TYR A 11 45.10 18.56 17.44
CA TYR A 11 45.34 19.88 18.02
C TYR A 11 44.56 20.98 17.28
N LEU A 12 44.57 20.97 15.95
CA LEU A 12 43.80 21.90 15.10
C LEU A 12 42.28 21.77 15.34
N LEU A 13 41.76 20.55 15.44
CA LEU A 13 40.34 20.32 15.73
C LEU A 13 39.93 20.87 17.11
N ARG A 14 40.79 20.73 18.13
CA ARG A 14 40.53 21.30 19.46
C ARG A 14 40.62 22.83 19.47
N GLN A 15 41.53 23.42 18.70
CA GLN A 15 41.64 24.87 18.53
C GLN A 15 40.37 25.43 17.89
N LEU A 16 39.85 24.79 16.83
CA LEU A 16 38.59 25.17 16.18
C LEU A 16 37.39 25.06 17.13
N GLN A 17 37.32 23.99 17.93
CA GLN A 17 36.26 23.84 18.94
C GLN A 17 36.32 24.91 20.05
N ARG A 18 37.51 25.36 20.45
CA ARG A 18 37.66 26.41 21.48
C ARG A 18 37.38 27.82 20.94
N ALA A 19 37.65 28.05 19.65
CA ALA A 19 37.33 29.31 18.99
C ALA A 19 35.83 29.45 18.68
N ALA A 20 35.07 28.35 18.69
CA ALA A 20 33.63 28.39 18.50
C ALA A 20 32.93 29.01 19.73
N CYS A 21 32.11 30.03 19.48
CA CYS A 21 31.37 30.76 20.50
C CYS A 21 30.49 29.83 21.34
N GLN A 22 30.64 29.87 22.67
CA GLN A 22 29.94 28.99 23.62
C GLN A 22 28.60 29.56 24.12
N CYS A 23 27.99 30.54 23.43
CA CYS A 23 26.68 31.04 23.84
C CYS A 23 25.58 30.00 23.55
N PRO A 24 24.49 29.95 24.34
CA PRO A 24 23.39 28.99 24.16
C PRO A 24 22.78 28.99 22.76
N THR A 25 22.85 30.13 22.06
CA THR A 25 22.31 30.30 20.71
C THR A 25 23.17 29.65 19.62
N HIS A 26 24.46 29.39 19.88
CA HIS A 26 25.41 28.81 18.91
C HIS A 26 26.14 27.55 19.42
N SER A 27 25.99 27.20 20.70
CA SER A 27 26.51 25.97 21.29
C SER A 27 25.60 24.80 20.95
N HIS A 28 25.88 24.10 19.84
CA HIS A 28 25.30 22.77 19.59
C HIS A 28 25.88 21.67 20.49
N THR A 29 26.66 22.01 21.51
CA THR A 29 27.21 21.06 22.48
C THR A 29 26.32 20.94 23.71
N TYR A 30 25.11 20.41 23.51
CA TYR A 30 24.37 19.69 24.54
C TYR A 30 23.91 18.34 23.98
N SER A 31 24.88 17.56 23.46
CA SER A 31 24.69 16.12 23.32
C SER A 31 25.51 15.46 24.42
N GLN A 32 24.87 15.15 25.54
CA GLN A 32 25.32 14.03 26.35
C GLN A 32 25.29 12.81 25.43
N ALA A 33 26.44 12.38 24.91
CA ALA A 33 26.54 11.09 24.27
C ALA A 33 26.40 10.04 25.39
N PRO A 34 25.33 9.23 25.42
CA PRO A 34 25.31 8.06 26.30
C PRO A 34 26.44 7.13 25.84
N GLY A 35 27.11 6.51 26.80
CA GLY A 35 28.27 5.64 26.54
C GLY A 35 28.02 4.66 25.40
N LEU A 36 28.99 4.60 24.48
CA LEU A 36 29.06 3.63 23.40
C LEU A 36 29.19 2.23 23.99
N SER A 37 28.08 1.51 24.14
CA SER A 37 28.11 0.05 24.23
C SER A 37 28.36 -0.53 22.81
N PRO A 38 29.10 -1.64 22.66
CA PRO A 38 29.45 -2.18 21.35
C PRO A 38 28.19 -2.73 20.66
N SER A 39 27.68 -1.98 19.67
CA SER A 39 26.48 -2.22 18.85
C SER A 39 25.17 -2.56 19.61
N GLY A 40 24.70 -1.66 20.48
CA GLY A 40 23.49 -1.83 21.31
C GLY A 40 22.24 -1.04 20.89
N LYS A 41 21.88 -0.98 19.60
CA LYS A 41 20.59 -0.36 19.17
C LYS A 41 19.49 -1.42 19.08
N THR A 42 18.46 -1.31 19.91
CA THR A 42 17.29 -2.22 19.87
C THR A 42 16.27 -1.81 18.81
N THR A 43 16.06 -0.51 18.59
CA THR A 43 15.13 0.02 17.58
C THR A 43 15.85 0.71 16.43
N ASP A 44 15.19 0.82 15.26
CA ASP A 44 15.72 1.58 14.14
C ASP A 44 15.81 3.08 14.49
N TYR A 45 16.77 3.78 13.90
CA TYR A 45 17.01 5.21 14.14
C TYR A 45 16.88 6.03 12.86
N ALA A 46 16.65 5.37 11.72
CA ALA A 46 16.51 6.01 10.42
C ALA A 46 15.32 5.42 9.66
N PHE A 47 14.71 6.25 8.82
CA PHE A 47 13.79 5.82 7.78
C PHE A 47 14.34 6.25 6.42
N GLU A 48 13.97 5.51 5.38
CA GLU A 48 14.35 5.78 4.01
C GLU A 48 13.08 5.97 3.18
N MET A 49 12.96 7.12 2.52
CA MET A 49 11.84 7.40 1.63
C MET A 49 12.22 7.10 0.19
N ALA A 50 11.47 6.20 -0.44
CA ALA A 50 11.52 5.99 -1.88
C ALA A 50 10.24 6.52 -2.50
N VAL A 51 10.30 7.71 -3.10
CA VAL A 51 9.19 8.32 -3.85
C VAL A 51 9.12 7.69 -5.25
N SER A 52 7.92 7.59 -5.79
CA SER A 52 7.65 6.95 -7.08
C SER A 52 7.56 7.98 -8.18
N ASN A 53 8.03 7.64 -9.38
CA ASN A 53 7.86 8.50 -10.55
C ASN A 53 6.42 8.39 -11.02
N ILE A 54 5.69 9.50 -10.94
CA ILE A 54 4.32 9.59 -11.43
C ILE A 54 4.20 10.73 -12.43
N ARG A 55 3.35 10.56 -13.44
CA ARG A 55 2.89 11.62 -14.33
C ARG A 55 1.36 11.65 -14.25
N TYR A 56 0.81 12.82 -13.98
CA TYR A 56 -0.63 13.02 -13.84
C TYR A 56 -1.13 13.97 -14.93
N GLY A 57 -2.27 13.65 -15.52
CA GLY A 57 -2.97 14.54 -16.44
C GLY A 57 -4.04 13.81 -17.23
N ALA A 58 -5.10 14.53 -17.61
CA ALA A 58 -6.13 13.98 -18.48
C ALA A 58 -5.52 13.54 -19.81
N ALA A 59 -5.82 12.31 -20.24
CA ALA A 59 -5.29 11.69 -21.45
C ALA A 59 -3.78 11.41 -21.44
N VAL A 60 -3.10 11.46 -20.29
CA VAL A 60 -1.65 11.21 -20.18
C VAL A 60 -1.26 9.81 -20.65
N THR A 61 -2.17 8.83 -20.60
CA THR A 61 -1.91 7.48 -21.13
C THR A 61 -1.59 7.47 -22.62
N LYS A 62 -1.97 8.51 -23.38
CA LYS A 62 -1.58 8.65 -24.80
C LYS A 62 -0.07 8.74 -25.02
N GLU A 63 0.71 9.02 -23.98
CA GLU A 63 2.17 9.13 -24.04
C GLU A 63 2.89 7.78 -23.93
N VAL A 64 2.22 6.70 -23.49
CA VAL A 64 2.85 5.41 -23.17
C VAL A 64 3.69 4.84 -24.33
N GLY A 65 3.20 4.93 -25.57
CA GLY A 65 3.95 4.48 -26.75
C GLY A 65 5.19 5.31 -27.05
N MET A 66 5.15 6.62 -26.78
CA MET A 66 6.32 7.49 -26.93
C MET A 66 7.34 7.24 -25.81
N ASP A 67 6.87 7.04 -24.57
CA ASP A 67 7.75 6.69 -23.44
C ASP A 67 8.49 5.37 -23.71
N LEU A 68 7.79 4.33 -24.17
CA LEU A 68 8.42 3.05 -24.52
C LEU A 68 9.37 3.15 -25.72
N LYS A 69 9.04 3.99 -26.70
CA LYS A 69 9.96 4.30 -27.80
C LYS A 69 11.24 4.95 -27.30
N ASN A 70 11.14 5.91 -26.39
CA ASN A 70 12.28 6.59 -25.77
C ASN A 70 13.10 5.66 -24.87
N MET A 71 12.47 4.67 -24.25
CA MET A 71 13.14 3.58 -23.51
C MET A 71 13.79 2.53 -24.42
N GLY A 72 13.57 2.62 -25.74
CA GLY A 72 14.12 1.67 -26.71
C GLY A 72 13.42 0.31 -26.74
N ALA A 73 12.22 0.19 -26.18
CA ALA A 73 11.48 -1.07 -26.13
C ALA A 73 11.16 -1.60 -27.53
N LYS A 74 11.28 -2.92 -27.71
CA LYS A 74 11.07 -3.63 -28.98
C LYS A 74 10.01 -4.71 -28.89
N ASN A 75 9.73 -5.23 -27.69
CA ASN A 75 8.77 -6.29 -27.48
C ASN A 75 8.07 -6.12 -26.13
N VAL A 76 6.91 -5.47 -26.17
CA VAL A 76 6.19 -5.04 -24.96
C VAL A 76 5.12 -6.06 -24.57
N CYS A 77 5.05 -6.40 -23.29
CA CYS A 77 3.88 -7.09 -22.73
C CYS A 77 2.89 -6.07 -22.18
N LEU A 78 1.67 -6.02 -22.73
CA LEU A 78 0.56 -5.28 -22.12
C LEU A 78 -0.30 -6.25 -21.31
N MET A 79 -0.41 -6.03 -20.01
CA MET A 79 -1.23 -6.85 -19.11
C MET A 79 -2.49 -6.11 -18.68
N THR A 80 -3.62 -6.80 -18.75
CA THR A 80 -4.95 -6.32 -18.34
C THR A 80 -5.88 -7.49 -17.99
N ASP A 81 -7.11 -7.22 -17.55
CA ASP A 81 -8.15 -8.24 -17.35
C ASP A 81 -9.17 -8.29 -18.50
N LYS A 82 -9.93 -9.38 -18.60
CA LYS A 82 -10.88 -9.63 -19.70
C LYS A 82 -12.04 -8.62 -19.78
N ASN A 83 -12.39 -7.98 -18.66
CA ASN A 83 -13.43 -6.98 -18.65
C ASN A 83 -12.87 -5.66 -19.17
N LEU A 84 -11.70 -5.26 -18.66
CA LEU A 84 -11.06 -3.99 -19.01
C LEU A 84 -10.48 -3.98 -20.42
N SER A 85 -10.08 -5.14 -20.97
CA SER A 85 -9.56 -5.26 -22.35
C SER A 85 -10.53 -4.76 -23.41
N LYS A 86 -11.83 -4.67 -23.08
CA LYS A 86 -12.91 -4.19 -23.95
C LYS A 86 -13.28 -2.72 -23.72
N LEU A 87 -12.60 -2.05 -22.79
CA LEU A 87 -12.92 -0.68 -22.35
C LEU A 87 -11.91 0.34 -22.88
N PRO A 88 -12.32 1.63 -22.97
CA PRO A 88 -11.46 2.70 -23.49
C PRO A 88 -10.06 2.83 -22.86
N PRO A 89 -9.83 2.59 -21.55
CA PRO A 89 -8.48 2.70 -20.98
C PRO A 89 -7.43 1.82 -21.68
N VAL A 90 -7.77 0.57 -21.99
CA VAL A 90 -6.86 -0.35 -22.68
C VAL A 90 -6.70 0.04 -24.14
N GLN A 91 -7.79 0.45 -24.80
CA GLN A 91 -7.73 0.92 -26.19
C GLN A 91 -6.80 2.15 -26.34
N VAL A 92 -6.87 3.12 -25.43
CA VAL A 92 -6.00 4.31 -25.45
C VAL A 92 -4.52 3.92 -25.35
N ALA A 93 -4.19 2.93 -24.52
CA ALA A 93 -2.82 2.42 -24.40
C ALA A 93 -2.39 1.70 -25.69
N MET A 94 -3.22 0.79 -26.21
CA MET A 94 -2.94 0.07 -27.46
C MET A 94 -2.78 1.02 -28.66
N ASP A 95 -3.67 2.00 -28.81
CA ASP A 95 -3.61 3.01 -29.88
C ASP A 95 -2.31 3.82 -29.79
N SER A 96 -1.86 4.16 -28.58
CA SER A 96 -0.58 4.84 -28.38
C SER A 96 0.61 3.99 -28.81
N LEU A 97 0.60 2.69 -28.48
CA LEU A 97 1.64 1.74 -28.92
C LEU A 97 1.68 1.61 -30.44
N VAL A 98 0.52 1.39 -31.08
CA VAL A 98 0.38 1.28 -32.55
C VAL A 98 0.86 2.56 -33.23
N LYS A 99 0.39 3.72 -32.78
CA LYS A 99 0.76 5.03 -33.33
C LYS A 99 2.27 5.28 -33.30
N ASN A 100 2.97 4.78 -32.29
CA ASN A 100 4.41 4.96 -32.13
C ASN A 100 5.25 3.82 -32.71
N GLY A 101 4.62 2.81 -33.33
CA GLY A 101 5.29 1.66 -33.95
C GLY A 101 5.95 0.74 -32.93
N ILE A 102 5.38 0.61 -31.73
CA ILE A 102 5.87 -0.28 -30.67
C ILE A 102 5.20 -1.65 -30.82
N PRO A 103 5.94 -2.74 -31.09
CA PRO A 103 5.39 -4.09 -31.08
C PRO A 103 5.00 -4.50 -29.67
N PHE A 104 3.81 -5.07 -29.52
CA PHE A 104 3.31 -5.54 -28.23
C PHE A 104 2.45 -6.80 -28.36
N THR A 105 2.41 -7.57 -27.28
CA THR A 105 1.49 -8.71 -27.10
C THR A 105 0.66 -8.47 -25.85
N VAL A 106 -0.64 -8.71 -25.94
CA VAL A 106 -1.58 -8.54 -24.84
C VAL A 106 -1.72 -9.83 -24.05
N TYR A 107 -1.63 -9.74 -22.73
CA TYR A 107 -2.11 -10.74 -21.78
C TYR A 107 -3.34 -10.17 -21.07
N ASP A 108 -4.53 -10.64 -21.43
CA ASP A 108 -5.80 -10.16 -20.88
C ASP A 108 -6.44 -11.13 -19.86
N ASN A 109 -5.71 -12.17 -19.44
CA ASN A 109 -6.20 -13.19 -18.51
C ASN A 109 -5.86 -12.88 -17.03
N VAL A 110 -5.57 -11.62 -16.68
CA VAL A 110 -5.39 -11.24 -15.27
C VAL A 110 -6.65 -11.57 -14.47
N ARG A 111 -6.47 -12.29 -13.37
CA ARG A 111 -7.51 -12.58 -12.39
C ARG A 111 -7.61 -11.44 -11.37
N VAL A 112 -8.82 -10.96 -11.11
CA VAL A 112 -9.11 -10.06 -9.96
C VAL A 112 -8.87 -10.82 -8.67
N GLU A 113 -8.16 -10.21 -7.72
CA GLU A 113 -7.57 -10.88 -6.54
C GLU A 113 -6.69 -12.06 -6.99
N PRO A 114 -5.48 -11.82 -7.53
CA PRO A 114 -4.72 -12.89 -8.18
C PRO A 114 -4.38 -14.01 -7.20
N THR A 115 -4.30 -15.24 -7.68
CA THR A 115 -3.79 -16.42 -6.95
C THR A 115 -2.36 -16.75 -7.37
N ASP A 116 -1.69 -17.63 -6.62
CA ASP A 116 -0.40 -18.19 -7.05
C ASP A 116 -0.49 -18.90 -8.41
N SER A 117 -1.56 -19.65 -8.67
CA SER A 117 -1.79 -20.26 -9.99
C SER A 117 -1.88 -19.22 -11.10
N SER A 118 -2.67 -18.16 -10.90
CA SER A 118 -2.80 -17.08 -11.90
C SER A 118 -1.49 -16.30 -12.09
N PHE A 119 -0.68 -16.14 -11.04
CA PHE A 119 0.66 -15.57 -11.15
C PHE A 119 1.55 -16.47 -11.99
N MET A 120 1.56 -17.79 -11.74
CA MET A 120 2.36 -18.75 -12.51
C MET A 120 2.01 -18.75 -13.99
N GLU A 121 0.72 -18.66 -14.36
CA GLU A 121 0.29 -18.52 -15.76
C GLU A 121 0.83 -17.25 -16.42
N ALA A 122 0.75 -16.10 -15.74
CA ALA A 122 1.27 -14.83 -16.25
C ALA A 122 2.80 -14.82 -16.35
N ILE A 123 3.49 -15.47 -15.40
CA ILE A 123 4.95 -15.65 -15.41
C ILE A 123 5.37 -16.51 -16.59
N GLU A 124 4.70 -17.64 -16.83
CA GLU A 124 4.99 -18.53 -17.95
C GLU A 124 4.80 -17.81 -19.29
N PHE A 125 3.70 -17.04 -19.43
CA PHE A 125 3.47 -16.19 -20.59
C PHE A 125 4.60 -15.18 -20.81
N ALA A 126 5.02 -14.48 -19.75
CA ALA A 126 6.09 -13.48 -19.81
C ALA A 126 7.45 -14.09 -20.18
N GLN A 127 7.78 -15.26 -19.63
CA GLN A 127 9.01 -16.00 -19.93
C GLN A 127 9.05 -16.46 -21.39
N LYS A 128 7.94 -17.04 -21.90
CA LYS A 128 7.84 -17.48 -23.30
C LYS A 128 7.92 -16.31 -24.30
N GLY A 129 7.33 -15.18 -23.94
CA GLY A 129 7.29 -14.00 -24.80
C GLY A 129 8.61 -13.23 -24.89
N ALA A 130 9.56 -13.45 -23.97
CA ALA A 130 10.85 -12.75 -23.92
C ALA A 130 10.72 -11.23 -24.04
N PHE A 131 9.78 -10.65 -23.28
CA PHE A 131 9.47 -9.23 -23.33
C PHE A 131 10.59 -8.36 -22.73
N ASP A 132 10.81 -7.18 -23.31
CA ASP A 132 11.83 -6.22 -22.87
C ASP A 132 11.28 -5.03 -22.09
N ALA A 133 9.96 -4.83 -22.09
CA ALA A 133 9.24 -3.88 -21.26
C ALA A 133 7.79 -4.34 -21.01
N TYR A 134 7.17 -3.76 -19.97
CA TYR A 134 5.84 -4.11 -19.52
C TYR A 134 4.95 -2.88 -19.37
N VAL A 135 3.67 -3.03 -19.70
CA VAL A 135 2.61 -2.06 -19.44
C VAL A 135 1.49 -2.76 -18.69
N ALA A 136 1.14 -2.28 -17.50
CA ALA A 136 -0.02 -2.75 -16.76
C ALA A 136 -1.14 -1.71 -16.88
N VAL A 137 -2.29 -2.08 -17.45
CA VAL A 137 -3.47 -1.21 -17.52
C VAL A 137 -4.59 -1.87 -16.73
N GLY A 138 -4.89 -1.36 -15.53
CA GLY A 138 -5.89 -1.97 -14.67
C GLY A 138 -5.84 -1.54 -13.21
N GLY A 139 -6.53 -2.30 -12.35
CA GLY A 139 -6.45 -2.12 -10.90
C GLY A 139 -5.21 -2.77 -10.29
N GLY A 140 -5.18 -2.86 -8.96
CA GLY A 140 -4.09 -3.50 -8.21
C GLY A 140 -3.79 -4.92 -8.67
N SER A 141 -4.81 -5.75 -8.93
CA SER A 141 -4.61 -7.12 -9.41
C SER A 141 -3.78 -7.17 -10.70
N THR A 142 -4.08 -6.32 -11.67
CA THR A 142 -3.32 -6.23 -12.93
C THR A 142 -1.88 -5.80 -12.70
N MET A 143 -1.68 -4.76 -11.91
CA MET A 143 -0.34 -4.24 -11.62
C MET A 143 0.49 -5.27 -10.85
N ASP A 144 -0.09 -5.95 -9.87
CA ASP A 144 0.58 -6.95 -9.05
C ASP A 144 0.92 -8.22 -9.84
N THR A 145 0.00 -8.69 -10.71
CA THR A 145 0.31 -9.76 -11.68
C THR A 145 1.45 -9.37 -12.61
N CYS A 146 1.46 -8.13 -13.12
CA CYS A 146 2.52 -7.66 -14.02
C CYS A 146 3.87 -7.52 -13.31
N LYS A 147 3.88 -7.05 -12.06
CA LYS A 147 5.08 -7.02 -11.20
C LYS A 147 5.65 -8.42 -10.99
N ALA A 148 4.81 -9.40 -10.66
CA ALA A 148 5.22 -10.78 -10.50
C ALA A 148 5.78 -11.34 -11.82
N ALA A 149 5.05 -11.19 -12.92
CA ALA A 149 5.49 -11.66 -14.24
C ALA A 149 6.85 -11.08 -14.64
N ASN A 150 7.07 -9.77 -14.48
CA ASN A 150 8.35 -9.12 -14.76
C ASN A 150 9.47 -9.62 -13.84
N LEU A 151 9.20 -9.80 -12.55
CA LEU A 151 10.17 -10.32 -11.58
C LEU A 151 10.68 -11.71 -11.95
N TYR A 152 9.78 -12.68 -12.17
CA TYR A 152 10.18 -14.06 -12.46
C TYR A 152 10.60 -14.28 -13.91
N ALA A 153 10.19 -13.42 -14.85
CA ALA A 153 10.79 -13.39 -16.19
C ALA A 153 12.23 -12.84 -16.16
N SER A 154 12.52 -11.92 -15.24
CA SER A 154 13.88 -11.39 -15.01
C SER A 154 14.77 -12.32 -14.16
N SER A 155 14.18 -13.30 -13.48
CA SER A 155 14.87 -14.32 -12.69
C SER A 155 14.33 -15.74 -12.96
N PRO A 156 14.57 -16.29 -14.17
CA PRO A 156 13.94 -17.54 -14.61
C PRO A 156 14.37 -18.79 -13.83
N HIS A 157 15.43 -18.72 -13.03
CA HIS A 157 15.95 -19.83 -12.22
C HIS A 157 15.49 -19.78 -10.76
N SER A 158 14.70 -18.79 -10.37
CA SER A 158 14.22 -18.65 -9.00
C SER A 158 12.93 -19.44 -8.77
N ASP A 159 12.82 -20.11 -7.63
CA ASP A 159 11.58 -20.76 -7.20
C ASP A 159 10.49 -19.71 -6.94
N PHE A 160 9.21 -20.06 -7.15
CA PHE A 160 8.09 -19.15 -6.88
C PHE A 160 8.14 -18.59 -5.45
N LEU A 161 8.46 -19.40 -4.44
CA LEU A 161 8.53 -18.95 -3.04
C LEU A 161 9.81 -18.17 -2.67
N ASP A 162 10.78 -17.98 -3.57
CA ASP A 162 12.01 -17.25 -3.27
C ASP A 162 11.72 -15.82 -2.78
N TYR A 163 10.89 -15.09 -3.53
CA TYR A 163 10.62 -13.66 -3.28
C TYR A 163 9.37 -13.40 -2.44
N VAL A 164 8.55 -14.44 -2.21
CA VAL A 164 7.38 -14.35 -1.33
C VAL A 164 7.83 -14.07 0.10
N SER A 165 7.10 -13.20 0.81
CA SER A 165 7.46 -12.75 2.16
C SER A 165 7.55 -13.93 3.15
N ALA A 166 8.52 -13.87 4.05
CA ALA A 166 8.59 -14.78 5.20
C ALA A 166 7.37 -14.57 6.15
N PRO A 167 6.94 -15.60 6.90
CA PRO A 167 7.56 -16.92 7.05
C PRO A 167 7.13 -17.98 6.01
N ILE A 168 6.13 -17.67 5.17
CA ILE A 168 5.61 -18.63 4.18
C ILE A 168 6.57 -18.79 2.99
N GLY A 169 7.11 -17.68 2.49
CA GLY A 169 8.18 -17.68 1.49
C GLY A 169 9.56 -17.45 2.09
N LYS A 170 10.59 -17.36 1.25
CA LYS A 170 12.00 -17.20 1.68
C LYS A 170 12.39 -15.73 1.88
N GLY A 171 11.58 -14.77 1.43
CA GLY A 171 11.85 -13.33 1.56
C GLY A 171 13.19 -12.90 0.95
N LYS A 172 13.65 -13.60 -0.10
CA LYS A 172 14.95 -13.37 -0.73
C LYS A 172 14.99 -11.94 -1.31
N PRO A 173 16.07 -11.18 -1.09
CA PRO A 173 16.25 -9.90 -1.75
C PRO A 173 16.26 -10.05 -3.28
N VAL A 174 15.62 -9.11 -3.97
CA VAL A 174 15.67 -9.04 -5.44
C VAL A 174 16.98 -8.37 -5.85
N SER A 175 17.92 -9.15 -6.41
CA SER A 175 19.24 -8.68 -6.84
C SER A 175 19.39 -8.51 -8.36
N VAL A 176 18.43 -8.99 -9.14
CA VAL A 176 18.45 -8.86 -10.60
C VAL A 176 17.78 -7.55 -11.03
N PRO A 177 18.28 -6.86 -12.07
CA PRO A 177 17.58 -5.72 -12.64
C PRO A 177 16.32 -6.19 -13.36
N LEU A 178 15.19 -5.57 -13.05
CA LEU A 178 13.92 -5.83 -13.75
C LEU A 178 13.81 -4.99 -15.02
N LYS A 179 12.95 -5.44 -15.93
CA LYS A 179 12.59 -4.66 -17.13
C LYS A 179 11.72 -3.46 -16.77
N PRO A 180 11.70 -2.38 -17.58
CA PRO A 180 10.82 -1.25 -17.34
C PRO A 180 9.34 -1.67 -17.26
N LEU A 181 8.62 -1.12 -16.28
CA LEU A 181 7.19 -1.32 -16.09
C LEU A 181 6.49 0.05 -16.02
N ILE A 182 5.61 0.33 -16.97
CA ILE A 182 4.70 1.48 -16.91
C ILE A 182 3.35 1.01 -16.39
N ALA A 183 2.89 1.58 -15.27
CA ALA A 183 1.62 1.26 -14.66
C ALA A 183 0.58 2.36 -14.96
N VAL A 184 -0.59 1.97 -15.44
CA VAL A 184 -1.73 2.84 -15.76
C VAL A 184 -2.90 2.39 -14.87
N PRO A 185 -3.04 2.96 -13.67
CA PRO A 185 -4.11 2.58 -12.75
C PRO A 185 -5.47 2.99 -13.33
N THR A 186 -6.45 2.08 -13.34
CA THR A 186 -7.84 2.40 -13.72
C THR A 186 -8.79 2.42 -12.53
N THR A 187 -8.30 2.02 -11.35
CA THR A 187 -9.01 2.16 -10.07
C THR A 187 -8.31 3.14 -9.14
N SER A 188 -9.09 3.85 -8.32
CA SER A 188 -8.61 4.84 -7.35
C SER A 188 -8.54 4.24 -5.94
N GLY A 189 -7.79 3.15 -5.78
CA GLY A 189 -7.74 2.38 -4.52
C GLY A 189 -6.32 2.02 -4.09
N THR A 190 -5.71 1.08 -4.82
CA THR A 190 -4.54 0.34 -4.33
C THR A 190 -3.25 1.14 -4.27
N GLY A 191 -3.11 2.22 -5.04
CA GLY A 191 -1.85 2.95 -5.19
C GLY A 191 -0.70 2.08 -5.71
N SER A 192 -1.00 0.91 -6.31
CA SER A 192 -0.02 -0.11 -6.69
C SER A 192 1.00 0.41 -7.71
N GLU A 193 0.64 1.43 -8.50
CA GLU A 193 1.54 2.14 -9.41
C GLU A 193 2.71 2.83 -8.68
N THR A 194 2.59 3.05 -7.37
CA THR A 194 3.59 3.71 -6.53
C THR A 194 4.28 2.77 -5.53
N THR A 195 3.88 1.50 -5.43
CA THR A 195 4.39 0.59 -4.39
C THR A 195 5.24 -0.55 -4.96
N GLY A 196 6.18 -1.01 -4.14
CA GLY A 196 7.01 -2.20 -4.40
C GLY A 196 6.39 -3.47 -3.83
N VAL A 197 5.07 -3.63 -3.94
CA VAL A 197 4.33 -4.76 -3.38
C VAL A 197 3.49 -5.42 -4.47
N ALA A 198 3.41 -6.75 -4.43
CA ALA A 198 2.47 -7.54 -5.22
C ALA A 198 1.78 -8.56 -4.30
N ILE A 199 0.46 -8.47 -4.15
CA ILE A 199 -0.35 -9.31 -3.27
C ILE A 199 -1.08 -10.38 -4.09
N PHE A 200 -1.18 -11.59 -3.55
CA PHE A 200 -1.94 -12.70 -4.11
C PHE A 200 -2.48 -13.64 -3.02
N ASP A 201 -3.49 -14.42 -3.36
CA ASP A 201 -4.01 -15.52 -2.54
C ASP A 201 -3.17 -16.78 -2.79
N TYR A 202 -2.50 -17.28 -1.75
CA TYR A 202 -1.76 -18.53 -1.82
C TYR A 202 -2.72 -19.69 -1.53
N GLU A 203 -3.17 -20.36 -2.59
CA GLU A 203 -4.27 -21.32 -2.58
C GLU A 203 -3.98 -22.52 -1.66
N HIS A 204 -2.71 -22.97 -1.63
CA HIS A 204 -2.28 -24.10 -0.80
C HIS A 204 -2.55 -23.90 0.70
N LEU A 205 -2.33 -22.68 1.22
CA LEU A 205 -2.54 -22.35 2.63
C LEU A 205 -3.83 -21.55 2.89
N LYS A 206 -4.56 -21.16 1.83
CA LYS A 206 -5.75 -20.29 1.92
C LYS A 206 -5.47 -18.99 2.68
N VAL A 207 -4.33 -18.37 2.38
CA VAL A 207 -3.90 -17.11 2.98
C VAL A 207 -3.51 -16.12 1.90
N LYS A 208 -3.88 -14.87 2.10
CA LYS A 208 -3.37 -13.76 1.28
C LYS A 208 -1.96 -13.41 1.73
N ILE A 209 -1.04 -13.28 0.78
CA ILE A 209 0.37 -12.96 1.03
C ILE A 209 0.91 -12.11 -0.13
N GLY A 210 2.16 -11.69 -0.09
CA GLY A 210 2.76 -11.02 -1.23
C GLY A 210 4.28 -10.99 -1.25
N ILE A 211 4.77 -10.41 -2.33
CA ILE A 211 6.16 -10.08 -2.58
C ILE A 211 6.34 -8.60 -2.23
N THR A 212 7.35 -8.28 -1.41
CA THR A 212 7.67 -6.89 -1.04
C THR A 212 9.12 -6.60 -1.40
N SER A 213 9.33 -5.79 -2.43
CA SER A 213 10.65 -5.34 -2.85
C SER A 213 10.57 -4.00 -3.57
N ARG A 214 11.48 -3.07 -3.23
CA ARG A 214 11.56 -1.80 -3.96
C ARG A 214 11.86 -1.99 -5.45
N ALA A 215 12.50 -3.10 -5.81
CA ALA A 215 12.87 -3.42 -7.19
C ALA A 215 11.67 -3.73 -8.10
N ILE A 216 10.54 -4.18 -7.54
CA ILE A 216 9.32 -4.46 -8.33
C ILE A 216 8.41 -3.25 -8.49
N LYS A 217 8.78 -2.09 -7.94
CA LYS A 217 8.02 -0.87 -8.10
C LYS A 217 7.99 -0.46 -9.59
N PRO A 218 6.85 -0.01 -10.14
CA PRO A 218 6.79 0.49 -11.51
C PRO A 218 7.80 1.60 -11.77
N THR A 219 8.35 1.62 -12.97
CA THR A 219 9.28 2.65 -13.45
C THR A 219 8.57 4.00 -13.58
N LEU A 220 7.30 3.98 -13.98
CA LEU A 220 6.45 5.16 -14.15
C LEU A 220 4.98 4.78 -13.89
N GLY A 221 4.30 5.55 -13.04
CA GLY A 221 2.84 5.53 -12.91
C GLY A 221 2.20 6.65 -13.75
N LEU A 222 1.33 6.31 -14.69
CA LEU A 222 0.57 7.27 -15.52
C LEU A 222 -0.85 7.41 -14.97
N ILE A 223 -1.06 8.41 -14.13
CA ILE A 223 -2.34 8.65 -13.45
C ILE A 223 -3.23 9.51 -14.37
N ASP A 224 -4.09 8.83 -15.14
CA ASP A 224 -5.03 9.46 -16.06
C ASP A 224 -6.44 9.48 -15.45
N PRO A 225 -6.94 10.65 -15.01
CA PRO A 225 -8.24 10.73 -14.36
C PRO A 225 -9.40 10.29 -15.27
N LEU A 226 -9.25 10.30 -16.60
CA LEU A 226 -10.32 9.90 -17.51
C LEU A 226 -10.66 8.41 -17.41
N HIS A 227 -9.72 7.56 -17.02
CA HIS A 227 -9.97 6.12 -16.89
C HIS A 227 -10.94 5.80 -15.76
N THR A 228 -10.89 6.60 -14.71
CA THR A 228 -11.73 6.41 -13.51
C THR A 228 -13.22 6.67 -13.75
N LEU A 229 -13.58 7.34 -14.85
CA LEU A 229 -14.99 7.57 -15.24
C LEU A 229 -15.69 6.27 -15.66
N HIS A 230 -14.94 5.25 -16.06
CA HIS A 230 -15.49 3.95 -16.46
C HIS A 230 -15.73 3.00 -15.27
N MET A 231 -15.34 3.39 -14.05
CA MET A 231 -15.55 2.55 -12.88
C MET A 231 -17.01 2.60 -12.40
N PRO A 232 -17.66 1.45 -12.22
CA PRO A 232 -18.97 1.37 -11.57
C PRO A 232 -18.96 1.91 -10.13
N ALA A 233 -20.10 2.39 -9.66
CA ALA A 233 -20.22 3.08 -8.37
C ALA A 233 -19.71 2.24 -7.19
N ARG A 234 -20.01 0.94 -7.12
CA ARG A 234 -19.54 0.09 -6.02
C ARG A 234 -18.03 -0.17 -6.06
N VAL A 235 -17.44 -0.26 -7.26
CA VAL A 235 -15.97 -0.36 -7.43
C VAL A 235 -15.29 0.91 -6.94
N VAL A 236 -15.90 2.07 -7.17
CA VAL A 236 -15.40 3.38 -6.71
C VAL A 236 -15.45 3.48 -5.19
N ALA A 237 -16.57 3.08 -4.59
CA ALA A 237 -16.74 3.08 -3.14
C ALA A 237 -15.69 2.18 -2.47
N ASN A 238 -15.58 0.93 -2.91
CA ASN A 238 -14.62 -0.02 -2.35
C ASN A 238 -13.17 0.41 -2.58
N SER A 239 -12.85 0.96 -3.75
CA SER A 239 -11.51 1.54 -3.97
C SER A 239 -11.23 2.69 -3.01
N GLY A 240 -12.21 3.58 -2.80
CA GLY A 240 -12.08 4.69 -1.86
C GLY A 240 -11.96 4.27 -0.40
N PHE A 241 -12.61 3.18 0.01
CA PHE A 241 -12.44 2.59 1.35
C PHE A 241 -11.03 2.07 1.59
N ASP A 242 -10.40 1.52 0.55
CA ASP A 242 -9.00 1.13 0.60
C ASP A 242 -8.09 2.35 0.84
N VAL A 243 -8.28 3.44 0.09
CA VAL A 243 -7.56 4.71 0.30
C VAL A 243 -7.79 5.29 1.70
N LEU A 244 -9.03 5.22 2.20
CA LEU A 244 -9.37 5.65 3.56
C LEU A 244 -8.53 4.90 4.59
N CYS A 245 -8.53 3.57 4.53
CA CYS A 245 -7.77 2.75 5.48
C CYS A 245 -6.26 2.88 5.29
N HIS A 246 -5.75 2.99 4.05
CA HIS A 246 -4.35 3.31 3.79
C HIS A 246 -3.93 4.59 4.51
N ALA A 247 -4.70 5.66 4.37
CA ALA A 247 -4.39 6.95 4.99
C ALA A 247 -4.44 6.88 6.51
N LEU A 248 -5.49 6.27 7.09
CA LEU A 248 -5.64 6.16 8.53
C LEU A 248 -4.52 5.29 9.14
N GLU A 249 -4.31 4.09 8.62
CA GLU A 249 -3.35 3.13 9.19
C GLU A 249 -1.90 3.55 8.98
N SER A 250 -1.56 4.17 7.84
CA SER A 250 -0.19 4.67 7.63
C SER A 250 0.13 5.88 8.51
N TYR A 251 -0.88 6.61 8.97
CA TYR A 251 -0.70 7.68 9.96
C TYR A 251 -0.65 7.15 11.39
N THR A 252 -1.25 6.00 11.70
CA THR A 252 -1.26 5.42 13.07
C THR A 252 -0.40 4.19 13.28
N THR A 253 0.29 3.71 12.24
CA THR A 253 1.26 2.61 12.38
C THR A 253 2.37 2.97 13.35
N LEU A 254 2.96 1.92 13.95
CA LEU A 254 4.11 2.02 14.85
C LEU A 254 5.16 2.99 14.27
N PRO A 255 5.58 4.04 14.98
CA PRO A 255 6.60 4.96 14.50
C PRO A 255 7.91 4.26 14.16
N TYR A 256 8.57 4.69 13.08
CA TYR A 256 9.76 4.01 12.55
C TYR A 256 10.88 3.83 13.60
N HIS A 257 11.01 4.78 14.52
CA HIS A 257 12.04 4.80 15.55
C HIS A 257 11.72 3.90 16.77
N LEU A 258 10.50 3.38 16.84
CA LEU A 258 10.07 2.39 17.82
C LEU A 258 10.08 0.96 17.26
N ARG A 259 10.26 0.80 15.94
CA ARG A 259 10.36 -0.50 15.28
C ARG A 259 11.62 -1.23 15.72
N SER A 260 11.46 -2.49 16.10
CA SER A 260 12.53 -3.39 16.54
C SER A 260 12.47 -4.72 15.75
N PRO A 261 13.61 -5.39 15.50
CA PRO A 261 14.97 -4.91 15.75
C PRO A 261 15.44 -3.87 14.73
N CYS A 262 16.43 -3.06 15.11
CA CYS A 262 17.21 -2.27 14.16
C CYS A 262 17.80 -3.19 13.08
N PRO A 263 17.69 -2.87 11.77
CA PRO A 263 18.32 -3.68 10.74
C PRO A 263 19.85 -3.66 10.92
N SER A 264 20.48 -4.83 10.87
CA SER A 264 21.94 -4.99 11.00
C SER A 264 22.70 -4.43 9.79
N ASN A 265 22.04 -4.33 8.65
CA ASN A 265 22.54 -3.72 7.42
C ASN A 265 21.42 -2.83 6.85
N PRO A 266 21.69 -1.58 6.43
CA PRO A 266 20.67 -0.72 5.82
C PRO A 266 19.86 -1.38 4.69
N ILE A 267 20.45 -2.30 3.91
CA ILE A 267 19.75 -3.02 2.83
C ILE A 267 18.62 -3.94 3.33
N THR A 268 18.67 -4.37 4.60
CA THR A 268 17.63 -5.20 5.23
C THR A 268 16.54 -4.38 5.92
N ARG A 269 16.57 -3.04 5.79
CA ARG A 269 15.45 -2.21 6.22
C ARG A 269 14.22 -2.56 5.39
N PRO A 270 13.08 -2.88 6.02
CA PRO A 270 11.87 -3.24 5.29
C PRO A 270 11.34 -2.05 4.48
N ALA A 271 10.57 -2.35 3.44
CA ALA A 271 9.90 -1.30 2.67
C ALA A 271 8.90 -0.52 3.53
N TYR A 272 8.16 -1.23 4.39
CA TYR A 272 7.23 -0.68 5.37
C TYR A 272 7.95 -0.50 6.69
N GLN A 273 8.16 0.75 7.09
CA GLN A 273 9.13 1.09 8.12
C GLN A 273 8.49 1.56 9.41
N GLY A 274 7.18 1.79 9.41
CA GLY A 274 6.49 2.56 10.43
C GLY A 274 6.27 4.02 10.02
N SER A 275 5.39 4.70 10.77
CA SER A 275 5.00 6.08 10.49
C SER A 275 6.20 6.99 10.64
N ASN A 276 6.29 8.00 9.78
CA ASN A 276 7.39 8.94 9.75
C ASN A 276 6.90 10.32 9.25
N PRO A 277 7.62 11.41 9.57
CA PRO A 277 7.16 12.76 9.24
C PRO A 277 6.90 13.01 7.75
N ILE A 278 7.56 12.26 6.85
CA ILE A 278 7.37 12.43 5.41
C ILE A 278 6.15 11.63 4.93
N SER A 279 5.96 10.37 5.37
CA SER A 279 4.77 9.59 5.03
C SER A 279 3.49 10.24 5.55
N ASP A 280 3.55 10.87 6.73
CA ASP A 280 2.42 11.51 7.39
C ASP A 280 1.82 12.64 6.53
N ILE A 281 2.67 13.40 5.80
CA ILE A 281 2.21 14.44 4.85
C ILE A 281 1.29 13.84 3.78
N TRP A 282 1.69 12.70 3.22
CA TRP A 282 0.93 12.02 2.18
C TRP A 282 -0.36 11.41 2.72
N ALA A 283 -0.29 10.77 3.89
CA ALA A 283 -1.44 10.15 4.57
C ALA A 283 -2.52 11.19 4.90
N ILE A 284 -2.15 12.29 5.55
CA ILE A 284 -3.07 13.39 5.91
C ILE A 284 -3.67 14.03 4.66
N HIS A 285 -2.85 14.25 3.61
CA HIS A 285 -3.36 14.86 2.38
C HIS A 285 -4.34 13.94 1.64
N ALA A 286 -4.05 12.63 1.56
CA ALA A 286 -4.97 11.64 1.01
C ALA A 286 -6.29 11.61 1.81
N LEU A 287 -6.22 11.62 3.15
CA LEU A 287 -7.41 11.62 4.01
C LEU A 287 -8.29 12.85 3.80
N ARG A 288 -7.69 14.05 3.67
CA ARG A 288 -8.43 15.28 3.36
C ARG A 288 -9.15 15.21 2.02
N ILE A 289 -8.53 14.59 1.02
CA ILE A 289 -9.16 14.38 -0.29
C ILE A 289 -10.32 13.38 -0.15
N VAL A 290 -10.12 12.25 0.52
CA VAL A 290 -11.18 11.25 0.77
C VAL A 290 -12.38 11.89 1.45
N ALA A 291 -12.16 12.65 2.52
CA ALA A 291 -13.20 13.34 3.26
C ALA A 291 -14.04 14.26 2.38
N LYS A 292 -13.40 14.99 1.45
CA LYS A 292 -14.06 15.96 0.57
C LYS A 292 -14.71 15.34 -0.67
N TYR A 293 -14.11 14.32 -1.26
CA TYR A 293 -14.43 13.90 -2.63
C TYR A 293 -14.99 12.47 -2.75
N LEU A 294 -14.79 11.57 -1.79
CA LEU A 294 -15.21 10.17 -1.97
C LEU A 294 -16.74 10.05 -2.15
N LYS A 295 -17.54 10.70 -1.29
CA LYS A 295 -19.01 10.70 -1.41
C LYS A 295 -19.48 11.26 -2.76
N ARG A 296 -18.81 12.30 -3.27
CA ARG A 296 -19.09 12.87 -4.60
C ARG A 296 -18.77 11.88 -5.72
N ALA A 297 -17.56 11.28 -5.68
CA ALA A 297 -17.11 10.34 -6.69
C ALA A 297 -18.01 9.09 -6.78
N VAL A 298 -18.54 8.60 -5.66
CA VAL A 298 -19.47 7.47 -5.62
C VAL A 298 -20.85 7.85 -6.16
N ARG A 299 -21.41 8.99 -5.72
CA ARG A 299 -22.79 9.39 -6.02
C ARG A 299 -22.98 10.00 -7.41
N ASN A 300 -21.94 10.61 -7.97
CA ASN A 300 -21.96 11.21 -9.30
C ASN A 300 -20.85 10.61 -10.17
N PRO A 301 -21.16 9.67 -11.08
CA PRO A 301 -20.15 9.04 -11.94
C PRO A 301 -19.44 10.00 -12.89
N ASP A 302 -20.09 11.10 -13.27
CA ASP A 302 -19.56 12.11 -14.19
C ASP A 302 -18.82 13.26 -13.47
N ASP A 303 -18.71 13.23 -12.14
CA ASP A 303 -17.97 14.23 -11.37
C ASP A 303 -16.46 14.07 -11.58
N LEU A 304 -15.96 14.60 -12.70
CA LEU A 304 -14.56 14.52 -13.08
C LEU A 304 -13.64 15.15 -12.03
N GLU A 305 -14.07 16.20 -11.32
CA GLU A 305 -13.28 16.81 -10.24
C GLU A 305 -13.08 15.79 -9.11
N ALA A 306 -14.17 15.21 -8.60
CA ALA A 306 -14.10 14.25 -7.51
C ALA A 306 -13.34 12.98 -7.91
N ARG A 307 -13.57 12.49 -9.13
CA ARG A 307 -12.88 11.33 -9.70
C ARG A 307 -11.38 11.59 -9.85
N SER A 308 -11.01 12.77 -10.35
CA SER A 308 -9.62 13.21 -10.47
C SER A 308 -8.89 13.28 -9.13
N HIS A 309 -9.54 13.90 -8.14
CA HIS A 309 -8.96 14.02 -6.81
C HIS A 309 -8.84 12.67 -6.10
N MET A 310 -9.85 11.80 -6.18
CA MET A 310 -9.76 10.45 -5.63
C MET A 310 -8.65 9.63 -6.29
N HIS A 311 -8.41 9.81 -7.58
CA HIS A 311 -7.31 9.12 -8.27
C HIS A 311 -5.94 9.57 -7.74
N LEU A 312 -5.76 10.88 -7.55
CA LEU A 312 -4.57 11.43 -6.88
C LEU A 312 -4.46 10.98 -5.41
N ALA A 313 -5.58 10.90 -4.67
CA ALA A 313 -5.58 10.42 -3.30
C ALA A 313 -5.06 9.00 -3.18
N SER A 314 -5.41 8.12 -4.13
CA SER A 314 -4.87 6.76 -4.17
C SER A 314 -3.36 6.74 -4.38
N ALA A 315 -2.83 7.57 -5.27
CA ALA A 315 -1.38 7.68 -5.46
C ALA A 315 -0.67 8.29 -4.24
N PHE A 316 -1.24 9.32 -3.61
CA PHE A 316 -0.72 9.90 -2.38
C PHE A 316 -0.72 8.87 -1.24
N ALA A 317 -1.82 8.15 -1.05
CA ALA A 317 -1.89 7.05 -0.09
C ALA A 317 -0.81 6.01 -0.40
N GLY A 318 -0.67 5.58 -1.66
CA GLY A 318 0.37 4.67 -2.14
C GLY A 318 1.80 5.10 -1.79
N ILE A 319 2.13 6.39 -1.93
CA ILE A 319 3.42 6.93 -1.52
C ILE A 319 3.57 6.93 0.01
N GLY A 320 2.52 7.29 0.74
CA GLY A 320 2.49 7.29 2.20
C GLY A 320 2.66 5.90 2.80
N PHE A 321 1.68 5.01 2.59
CA PHE A 321 1.70 3.65 3.12
C PHE A 321 2.79 2.79 2.48
N GLY A 322 3.20 3.06 1.24
CA GLY A 322 4.32 2.35 0.60
C GLY A 322 5.66 2.52 1.33
N ASN A 323 5.78 3.54 2.20
CA ASN A 323 6.96 3.79 3.03
C ASN A 323 6.68 3.59 4.54
N ALA A 324 5.47 3.85 5.02
CA ALA A 324 5.09 3.63 6.42
C ALA A 324 4.59 2.20 6.69
N GLY A 325 3.76 1.68 5.81
CA GLY A 325 3.00 0.46 5.96
C GLY A 325 1.57 0.71 6.43
N VAL A 326 0.87 -0.40 6.69
CA VAL A 326 -0.49 -0.50 7.22
C VAL A 326 -0.51 -1.59 8.27
N HIS A 327 -1.58 -1.69 9.06
CA HIS A 327 -1.61 -2.54 10.23
C HIS A 327 -2.85 -3.47 10.29
N LEU A 328 -3.59 -3.43 11.40
CA LEU A 328 -4.63 -4.39 11.75
C LEU A 328 -5.83 -4.41 10.79
N CYS A 329 -6.29 -3.29 10.21
CA CYS A 329 -7.43 -3.37 9.28
C CYS A 329 -7.04 -4.18 8.06
N HIS A 330 -5.87 -3.90 7.46
CA HIS A 330 -5.33 -4.71 6.38
C HIS A 330 -5.01 -6.15 6.81
N GLY A 331 -4.40 -6.36 7.98
CA GLY A 331 -4.08 -7.70 8.49
C GLY A 331 -5.31 -8.58 8.67
N MET A 332 -6.39 -8.03 9.23
CA MET A 332 -7.67 -8.72 9.42
C MET A 332 -8.45 -8.87 8.10
N SER A 333 -8.23 -7.98 7.13
CA SER A 333 -8.91 -8.04 5.82
C SER A 333 -8.56 -9.28 4.99
N TYR A 334 -7.38 -9.86 5.21
CA TYR A 334 -6.85 -10.96 4.41
C TYR A 334 -7.61 -12.27 4.62
N PRO A 335 -7.89 -12.72 5.86
CA PRO A 335 -8.81 -13.83 6.06
C PRO A 335 -10.26 -13.49 5.69
N ILE A 336 -10.70 -12.23 5.80
CA ILE A 336 -12.04 -11.81 5.34
C ILE A 336 -12.18 -11.94 3.81
N SER A 337 -11.16 -11.62 3.04
CA SER A 337 -11.21 -11.83 1.59
C SER A 337 -10.94 -13.29 1.21
N GLY A 338 -9.99 -13.95 1.87
CA GLY A 338 -9.54 -15.31 1.51
C GLY A 338 -10.48 -16.44 1.96
N LEU A 339 -11.30 -16.22 3.00
CA LEU A 339 -12.26 -17.21 3.51
C LEU A 339 -13.70 -16.92 3.07
N VAL A 340 -13.90 -16.05 2.07
CA VAL A 340 -15.23 -15.73 1.55
C VAL A 340 -15.91 -16.99 1.03
N LYS A 341 -17.16 -17.20 1.44
CA LYS A 341 -17.94 -18.41 1.08
C LYS A 341 -18.84 -18.18 -0.13
N MET A 342 -19.64 -17.13 -0.10
CA MET A 342 -20.74 -16.93 -1.06
C MET A 342 -20.97 -15.47 -1.49
N TYR A 343 -20.41 -14.49 -0.77
CA TYR A 343 -20.66 -13.09 -1.05
C TYR A 343 -20.14 -12.72 -2.44
N LYS A 344 -20.96 -12.00 -3.21
CA LYS A 344 -20.59 -11.42 -4.51
C LYS A 344 -20.92 -9.94 -4.47
N ALA A 345 -19.89 -9.11 -4.47
CA ALA A 345 -20.10 -7.67 -4.48
C ALA A 345 -20.82 -7.20 -5.76
N LYS A 346 -21.78 -6.29 -5.57
CA LYS A 346 -22.45 -5.60 -6.66
C LYS A 346 -21.44 -4.86 -7.54
N ASP A 347 -21.69 -4.83 -8.86
CA ASP A 347 -20.87 -4.21 -9.89
C ASP A 347 -19.47 -4.82 -10.11
N TYR A 348 -19.16 -5.96 -9.49
CA TYR A 348 -17.96 -6.76 -9.80
C TYR A 348 -18.33 -7.88 -10.78
N ASN A 349 -17.79 -7.82 -12.00
CA ASN A 349 -17.99 -8.86 -13.00
C ASN A 349 -16.96 -9.99 -12.82
N VAL A 350 -17.19 -10.86 -11.84
CA VAL A 350 -16.37 -12.03 -11.52
C VAL A 350 -17.21 -13.30 -11.39
N ASP A 351 -16.60 -14.44 -11.69
CA ASP A 351 -17.24 -15.77 -11.69
C ASP A 351 -17.17 -16.51 -10.34
N HIS A 352 -16.53 -15.92 -9.33
CA HIS A 352 -16.30 -16.50 -8.00
C HIS A 352 -16.85 -15.61 -6.87
N PRO A 353 -17.05 -16.14 -5.64
CA PRO A 353 -17.31 -15.33 -4.46
C PRO A 353 -16.16 -14.34 -4.21
N LEU A 354 -16.50 -13.09 -3.91
CA LEU A 354 -15.54 -12.00 -3.74
C LEU A 354 -16.07 -10.98 -2.72
N VAL A 355 -15.32 -10.80 -1.62
CA VAL A 355 -15.35 -9.57 -0.83
C VAL A 355 -14.24 -8.66 -1.37
N PRO A 356 -14.55 -7.53 -2.03
CA PRO A 356 -13.54 -6.64 -2.56
C PRO A 356 -12.60 -6.12 -1.46
N HIS A 357 -11.32 -5.95 -1.79
CA HIS A 357 -10.31 -5.65 -0.78
C HIS A 357 -10.67 -4.45 0.12
N GLY A 358 -11.00 -3.29 -0.45
CA GLY A 358 -11.34 -2.13 0.38
C GLY A 358 -12.57 -2.34 1.28
N LEU A 359 -13.52 -3.19 0.87
CA LEU A 359 -14.62 -3.61 1.76
C LEU A 359 -14.08 -4.50 2.88
N SER A 360 -13.26 -5.50 2.57
CA SER A 360 -12.70 -6.39 3.60
C SER A 360 -11.83 -5.66 4.62
N VAL A 361 -11.17 -4.57 4.22
CA VAL A 361 -10.35 -3.71 5.08
C VAL A 361 -11.21 -2.82 5.97
N VAL A 362 -12.23 -2.18 5.41
CA VAL A 362 -12.95 -1.12 6.13
C VAL A 362 -13.94 -1.65 7.17
N LEU A 363 -14.44 -2.88 7.01
CA LEU A 363 -15.41 -3.51 7.92
C LEU A 363 -14.90 -3.62 9.36
N THR A 364 -13.58 -3.75 9.57
CA THR A 364 -12.99 -3.84 10.92
C THR A 364 -12.49 -2.50 11.44
N SER A 365 -12.50 -1.46 10.61
CA SER A 365 -11.85 -0.19 10.93
C SER A 365 -12.39 0.48 12.21
N PRO A 366 -13.71 0.54 12.52
CA PRO A 366 -14.16 1.18 13.75
C PRO A 366 -13.67 0.44 15.01
N ALA A 367 -13.67 -0.89 14.99
CA ALA A 367 -13.17 -1.71 16.10
C ALA A 367 -11.66 -1.55 16.26
N VAL A 368 -10.90 -1.64 15.17
CA VAL A 368 -9.44 -1.47 15.16
C VAL A 368 -9.05 -0.10 15.71
N PHE A 369 -9.64 0.99 15.21
CA PHE A 369 -9.28 2.34 15.66
C PHE A 369 -9.75 2.64 17.09
N THR A 370 -10.78 1.94 17.59
CA THR A 370 -11.12 1.98 19.03
C THR A 370 -9.99 1.37 19.85
N PHE A 371 -9.47 0.21 19.42
CA PHE A 371 -8.40 -0.53 20.10
C PHE A 371 -7.04 0.19 20.05
N THR A 372 -6.65 0.73 18.90
CA THR A 372 -5.32 1.33 18.69
C THR A 372 -5.18 2.75 19.25
N ALA A 373 -6.28 3.41 19.60
CA ALA A 373 -6.27 4.82 20.02
C ALA A 373 -5.42 5.12 21.24
N GLN A 374 -5.25 4.15 22.15
CA GLN A 374 -4.47 4.36 23.39
C GLN A 374 -3.01 4.71 23.13
N MET A 375 -2.46 4.34 21.98
CA MET A 375 -1.07 4.61 21.64
C MET A 375 -0.86 6.03 21.10
N PHE A 376 -1.80 6.54 20.30
CA PHE A 376 -1.70 7.84 19.63
C PHE A 376 -3.07 8.54 19.57
N PRO A 377 -3.68 8.89 20.71
CA PRO A 377 -5.04 9.42 20.74
C PRO A 377 -5.16 10.76 20.01
N GLU A 378 -4.12 11.59 20.01
CA GLU A 378 -4.10 12.86 19.28
C GLU A 378 -4.19 12.65 17.76
N ARG A 379 -3.48 11.64 17.23
CA ARG A 379 -3.57 11.28 15.80
C ARG A 379 -4.97 10.78 15.44
N HIS A 380 -5.62 10.05 16.36
CA HIS A 380 -7.00 9.57 16.15
C HIS A 380 -8.00 10.73 16.13
N LEU A 381 -7.86 11.71 17.03
CA LEU A 381 -8.68 12.92 17.02
C LEU A 381 -8.46 13.77 15.77
N GLU A 382 -7.21 13.94 15.32
CA GLU A 382 -6.91 14.69 14.10
C GLU A 382 -7.56 14.03 12.86
N MET A 383 -7.49 12.70 12.75
CA MET A 383 -8.16 11.98 11.66
C MET A 383 -9.69 12.13 11.72
N ALA A 384 -10.27 12.08 12.93
CA ALA A 384 -11.70 12.30 13.10
C ALA A 384 -12.11 13.72 12.68
N GLU A 385 -11.34 14.73 13.06
CA GLU A 385 -11.56 16.13 12.66
C GLU A 385 -11.48 16.31 11.13
N ILE A 386 -10.47 15.70 10.48
CA ILE A 386 -10.35 15.72 9.01
C ILE A 386 -11.59 15.10 8.33
N LEU A 387 -12.15 14.04 8.91
CA LEU A 387 -13.36 13.38 8.42
C LEU A 387 -14.65 14.13 8.80
N GLY A 388 -14.55 15.25 9.51
CA GLY A 388 -15.66 16.18 9.80
C GLY A 388 -16.26 16.05 11.20
N ALA A 389 -15.59 15.38 12.14
CA ALA A 389 -15.99 15.35 13.54
C ALA A 389 -15.65 16.68 14.26
N ASP A 390 -16.51 17.10 15.19
CA ASP A 390 -16.17 18.18 16.12
C ASP A 390 -15.44 17.60 17.34
N THR A 391 -14.14 17.88 17.44
CA THR A 391 -13.26 17.34 18.48
C THR A 391 -12.95 18.34 19.60
N ARG A 392 -13.51 19.56 19.56
CA ARG A 392 -13.17 20.65 20.51
C ARG A 392 -13.42 20.31 21.97
N THR A 393 -14.42 19.49 22.25
CA THR A 393 -14.77 19.02 23.60
C THR A 393 -14.47 17.54 23.81
N ALA A 394 -13.82 16.87 22.85
CA ALA A 394 -13.50 15.46 22.96
C ALA A 394 -12.42 15.25 24.02
N ARG A 395 -12.61 14.26 24.89
CA ARG A 395 -11.57 13.83 25.83
C ARG A 395 -10.60 12.91 25.09
N ILE A 396 -9.30 13.06 25.39
CA ILE A 396 -8.24 12.23 24.80
C ILE A 396 -8.52 10.73 25.00
N GLN A 397 -9.11 10.33 26.13
CA GLN A 397 -9.46 8.91 26.40
C GLN A 397 -10.55 8.36 25.48
N ASP A 398 -11.40 9.23 24.92
CA ASP A 398 -12.51 8.85 24.04
C ASP A 398 -12.10 8.89 22.55
N ALA A 399 -10.84 9.21 22.24
CA ALA A 399 -10.36 9.43 20.87
C ALA A 399 -10.69 8.28 19.90
N GLY A 400 -10.54 7.03 20.36
CA GLY A 400 -10.88 5.85 19.57
C GLY A 400 -12.36 5.74 19.26
N LEU A 401 -13.23 6.03 20.24
CA LEU A 401 -14.69 6.03 20.06
C LEU A 401 -15.13 7.14 19.10
N VAL A 402 -14.57 8.35 19.25
CA VAL A 402 -14.86 9.49 18.38
C VAL A 402 -14.53 9.16 16.92
N LEU A 403 -13.35 8.59 16.66
CA LEU A 403 -12.98 8.18 15.30
C LEU A 403 -13.85 7.03 14.80
N ALA A 404 -14.12 6.02 15.64
CA ALA A 404 -14.96 4.89 15.27
C ALA A 404 -16.39 5.32 14.86
N ASP A 405 -17.02 6.21 15.61
CA ASP A 405 -18.35 6.75 15.30
C ASP A 405 -18.35 7.61 14.04
N THR A 406 -17.28 8.39 13.85
CA THR A 406 -17.07 9.17 12.62
C THR A 406 -16.98 8.25 11.40
N LEU A 407 -16.23 7.14 11.52
CA LEU A 407 -16.12 6.13 10.48
C LEU A 407 -17.46 5.44 10.23
N ARG A 408 -18.17 4.98 11.26
CA ARG A 408 -19.51 4.38 11.10
C ARG A 408 -20.44 5.30 10.32
N LYS A 409 -20.53 6.59 10.68
CA LYS A 409 -21.34 7.56 9.94
C LYS A 409 -20.88 7.69 8.49
N PHE A 410 -19.56 7.75 8.26
CA PHE A 410 -18.99 7.87 6.92
C PHE A 410 -19.30 6.66 6.03
N LEU A 411 -19.24 5.45 6.59
CA LEU A 411 -19.56 4.19 5.91
C LEU A 411 -21.07 4.03 5.68
N PHE A 412 -21.89 4.41 6.65
CA PHE A 412 -23.35 4.43 6.52
C PHE A 412 -23.79 5.32 5.36
N ASP A 413 -23.23 6.53 5.25
CA ASP A 413 -23.52 7.48 4.17
C ASP A 413 -23.13 6.97 2.76
N LEU A 414 -22.32 5.92 2.68
CA LEU A 414 -21.82 5.29 1.45
C LEU A 414 -22.39 3.89 1.21
N ASP A 415 -23.45 3.53 1.94
CA ASP A 415 -24.17 2.25 1.81
C ASP A 415 -23.25 1.03 1.93
N VAL A 416 -22.32 1.04 2.89
CA VAL A 416 -21.47 -0.12 3.21
C VAL A 416 -22.30 -1.20 3.91
N ASP A 417 -22.07 -2.46 3.54
CA ASP A 417 -22.67 -3.63 4.18
C ASP A 417 -22.47 -3.60 5.72
N ASP A 418 -23.52 -3.92 6.48
CA ASP A 418 -23.54 -3.82 7.94
C ASP A 418 -22.73 -4.94 8.62
N GLY A 419 -21.40 -4.81 8.56
CA GLY A 419 -20.46 -5.69 9.25
C GLY A 419 -20.22 -7.04 8.58
N LEU A 420 -19.44 -7.88 9.26
CA LEU A 420 -19.04 -9.19 8.77
C LEU A 420 -20.22 -10.15 8.56
N ALA A 421 -21.31 -9.98 9.33
CA ALA A 421 -22.54 -10.75 9.14
C ALA A 421 -23.14 -10.54 7.74
N ALA A 422 -23.15 -9.31 7.25
CA ALA A 422 -23.72 -8.96 5.95
C ALA A 422 -22.94 -9.57 4.78
N VAL A 423 -21.63 -9.82 4.94
CA VAL A 423 -20.79 -10.48 3.94
C VAL A 423 -20.67 -12.00 4.16
N GLY A 424 -21.50 -12.58 5.02
CA GLY A 424 -21.70 -14.03 5.15
C GLY A 424 -20.86 -14.73 6.23
N TYR A 425 -20.27 -13.99 7.16
CA TYR A 425 -19.61 -14.57 8.34
C TYR A 425 -20.58 -14.70 9.52
N SER A 426 -20.25 -15.61 10.43
CA SER A 426 -20.91 -15.80 11.72
C SER A 426 -19.88 -15.81 12.85
N LYS A 427 -20.33 -15.77 14.10
CA LYS A 427 -19.42 -15.90 15.26
C LYS A 427 -18.60 -17.20 15.23
N ALA A 428 -19.12 -18.26 14.61
CA ALA A 428 -18.43 -19.53 14.45
C ALA A 428 -17.21 -19.45 13.51
N ASP A 429 -17.13 -18.41 12.67
CA ASP A 429 -16.02 -18.18 11.75
C ASP A 429 -14.85 -17.41 12.39
N ILE A 430 -15.07 -16.76 13.55
CA ILE A 430 -14.07 -15.94 14.24
C ILE A 430 -12.76 -16.71 14.49
N PRO A 431 -12.75 -17.95 14.99
CA PRO A 431 -11.51 -18.69 15.19
C PRO A 431 -10.70 -18.86 13.89
N ALA A 432 -11.36 -19.08 12.75
CA ALA A 432 -10.69 -19.20 11.45
C ALA A 432 -10.16 -17.83 10.96
N LEU A 433 -10.91 -16.75 11.19
CA LEU A 433 -10.50 -15.39 10.88
C LEU A 433 -9.26 -14.95 11.69
N VAL A 434 -9.24 -15.25 13.00
CA VAL A 434 -8.07 -15.00 13.86
C VAL A 434 -6.86 -15.79 13.34
N LYS A 435 -7.03 -17.10 13.13
CA LYS A 435 -5.96 -17.97 12.61
C LYS A 435 -5.38 -17.48 11.28
N GLY A 436 -6.19 -16.93 10.39
CA GLY A 436 -5.72 -16.38 9.12
C GLY A 436 -5.07 -14.99 9.23
N THR A 437 -5.28 -14.27 10.34
CA THR A 437 -4.65 -12.96 10.63
C THR A 437 -3.23 -13.13 11.18
N LEU A 438 -2.99 -14.14 12.02
CA LEU A 438 -1.69 -14.34 12.70
C LEU A 438 -0.46 -14.42 11.78
N PRO A 439 -0.52 -15.11 10.61
CA PRO A 439 0.65 -15.20 9.71
C PRO A 439 1.02 -13.88 9.03
N GLN A 440 0.17 -12.84 9.14
CA GLN A 440 0.32 -11.57 8.43
C GLN A 440 1.31 -10.62 9.12
N GLU A 441 2.48 -11.14 9.52
CA GLU A 441 3.50 -10.43 10.29
C GLU A 441 3.94 -9.11 9.65
N ARG A 442 3.90 -9.02 8.32
CA ARG A 442 4.24 -7.79 7.57
C ARG A 442 3.40 -6.58 8.00
N VAL A 443 2.15 -6.80 8.39
CA VAL A 443 1.22 -5.73 8.79
C VAL A 443 0.89 -5.78 10.28
N THR A 444 0.80 -6.97 10.88
CA THR A 444 0.48 -7.09 12.32
C THR A 444 1.61 -6.60 13.22
N LYS A 445 2.89 -6.68 12.79
CA LYS A 445 4.04 -6.09 13.53
C LYS A 445 4.10 -4.56 13.46
N LEU A 446 3.33 -3.96 12.56
CA LEU A 446 3.23 -2.51 12.40
C LEU A 446 2.05 -1.91 13.18
N ALA A 447 1.25 -2.75 13.83
CA ALA A 447 0.24 -2.27 14.78
C ALA A 447 0.91 -1.41 15.86
N PRO A 448 0.31 -0.27 16.22
CA PRO A 448 0.90 0.64 17.21
C PRO A 448 0.94 0.03 18.61
N CYS A 449 0.06 -0.92 18.91
CA CYS A 449 0.03 -1.70 20.14
C CYS A 449 0.12 -3.20 19.83
N PRO A 450 0.63 -4.03 20.78
CA PRO A 450 0.54 -5.47 20.69
C PRO A 450 -0.91 -5.96 20.73
N GLN A 451 -1.16 -7.12 20.13
CA GLN A 451 -2.47 -7.76 20.07
C GLN A 451 -2.34 -9.28 20.29
N SER A 452 -3.16 -9.82 21.17
CA SER A 452 -3.33 -11.25 21.41
C SER A 452 -4.34 -11.88 20.45
N GLU A 453 -4.46 -13.21 20.46
CA GLU A 453 -5.53 -13.91 19.73
C GLU A 453 -6.91 -13.51 20.26
N GLU A 454 -7.02 -13.28 21.58
CA GLU A 454 -8.22 -12.81 22.25
C GLU A 454 -8.60 -11.39 21.81
N ASP A 455 -7.62 -10.49 21.67
CA ASP A 455 -7.85 -9.14 21.15
C ASP A 455 -8.38 -9.19 19.71
N LEU A 456 -7.74 -10.00 18.85
CA LEU A 456 -8.20 -10.19 17.47
C LEU A 456 -9.61 -10.77 17.40
N ALA A 457 -9.93 -11.74 18.26
CA ALA A 457 -11.28 -12.30 18.36
C ALA A 457 -12.31 -11.25 18.77
N ALA A 458 -11.99 -10.42 19.76
CA ALA A 458 -12.84 -9.32 20.21
C ALA A 458 -13.05 -8.27 19.10
N LEU A 459 -12.02 -7.97 18.32
CA LEU A 459 -12.12 -7.06 17.17
C LEU A 459 -13.03 -7.62 16.08
N PHE A 460 -12.93 -8.91 15.73
CA PHE A 460 -13.85 -9.56 14.78
C PHE A 460 -15.29 -9.59 15.31
N GLU A 461 -15.48 -9.92 16.58
CA GLU A 461 -16.80 -9.92 17.24
C GLU A 461 -17.43 -8.52 17.18
N ALA A 462 -16.67 -7.47 17.50
CA ALA A 462 -17.11 -6.07 17.42
C ALA A 462 -17.35 -5.57 15.98
N SER A 463 -16.88 -6.32 14.98
CA SER A 463 -17.07 -6.02 13.55
C SER A 463 -18.18 -6.84 12.91
N MET A 464 -18.87 -7.71 13.67
CA MET A 464 -20.00 -8.50 13.15
C MET A 464 -21.16 -7.63 12.67
N LYS A 465 -21.36 -6.47 13.30
CA LYS A 465 -22.27 -5.39 12.90
C LYS A 465 -21.57 -4.04 13.04
N LEU A 466 -21.86 -3.12 12.14
CA LEU A 466 -21.30 -1.76 12.18
C LEU A 466 -22.26 -0.75 12.79
N TYR A 467 -23.57 -0.90 12.55
CA TYR A 467 -24.58 0.12 12.86
C TYR A 467 -25.60 -0.32 13.92
#